data_AF-A0A936G820-F1
#
_entry.id   AF-A0A936G820-F1
#
_cell.length_a   1.000
_cell.length_b   1.000
_cell.length_c   1.000
_cell.angle_alpha   90.00
_cell.angle_beta   90.00
_cell.angle_gamma   90.00
#
_symmetry.space_group_name_H-M   'P 1'
#
loop_
_entity.id
_entity.type
_entity.pdbx_description
1 polymer ?
#
loop_
_entity_poly.entity_id
_entity_poly.type
_entity_poly.pdbx_seq_one_letter_code
_entity_poly.pdbx_strand_id
1 'polypeptide(L)'
;MKDLNKMETCPNPLNQIHPDQAIALCTREQAQQLVGFDHHTVRIHNRLGVMLTYEWIPLEEHAPPFVLTVVFRHADSHPSAPAEIQSLVDGLRFQIRGQAR
;
A
#
# COMPACT_ATOMS: atom_id res chain seq x y z
N MET A 1 22.79 -31.71 -18.43
CA MET A 1 22.11 -30.77 -19.33
C MET A 1 20.66 -30.72 -18.86
N LYS A 2 20.03 -29.61 -18.51
CA LYS A 2 20.32 -28.18 -18.61
C LYS A 2 19.27 -27.49 -17.71
N ASP A 3 19.71 -26.47 -16.98
CA ASP A 3 18.98 -25.24 -16.60
C ASP A 3 17.67 -25.41 -15.79
N LEU A 4 17.65 -25.18 -14.46
CA LEU A 4 17.59 -23.84 -13.84
C LEU A 4 16.77 -22.87 -14.70
N ASN A 5 15.48 -22.70 -14.41
CA ASN A 5 14.82 -21.44 -14.71
C ASN A 5 13.73 -21.13 -13.69
N LYS A 6 14.19 -20.33 -12.71
CA LYS A 6 13.48 -19.19 -12.14
C LYS A 6 11.99 -19.40 -11.91
N MET A 7 11.65 -19.85 -10.70
CA MET A 7 10.60 -19.13 -9.98
C MET A 7 11.08 -17.67 -9.94
N GLU A 8 10.59 -16.86 -10.87
CA GLU A 8 10.64 -15.42 -10.75
C GLU A 8 9.94 -15.14 -9.42
N THR A 9 10.77 -14.96 -8.40
CA THR A 9 10.34 -14.46 -7.11
C THR A 9 9.79 -13.09 -7.44
N CYS A 10 8.46 -12.99 -7.58
CA CYS A 10 7.79 -11.71 -7.70
C CYS A 10 8.44 -10.82 -6.64
N PRO A 11 9.10 -9.71 -7.04
CA PRO A 11 9.87 -8.91 -6.11
C PRO A 11 8.96 -8.61 -4.94
N ASN A 12 9.34 -9.06 -3.73
CA ASN A 12 8.52 -8.82 -2.56
C ASN A 12 8.35 -7.30 -2.48
N PRO A 13 7.14 -6.75 -2.63
CA PRO A 13 6.92 -5.30 -2.70
C PRO A 13 7.44 -4.59 -1.43
N LEU A 14 7.60 -5.35 -0.34
CA LEU A 14 8.20 -4.91 0.91
C LEU A 14 9.73 -4.70 0.86
N ASN A 15 10.43 -5.21 -0.15
CA ASN A 15 11.89 -5.10 -0.28
C ASN A 15 12.36 -3.77 -0.90
N GLN A 16 11.45 -2.94 -1.43
CA GLN A 16 11.78 -1.67 -2.10
C GLN A 16 10.96 -0.48 -1.58
N ILE A 17 10.76 -0.41 -0.26
CA ILE A 17 10.08 0.74 0.35
C ILE A 17 10.99 1.98 0.24
N HIS A 18 10.54 3.01 -0.46
CA HIS A 18 11.27 4.28 -0.52
C HIS A 18 11.16 5.04 0.83
N PRO A 19 12.13 5.93 1.18
CA PRO A 19 12.09 6.67 2.45
C PRO A 19 10.83 7.53 2.66
N ASP A 20 10.20 7.95 1.58
CA ASP A 20 8.96 8.72 1.54
C ASP A 20 7.72 7.84 1.36
N GLN A 21 7.84 6.54 1.61
CA GLN A 21 6.74 5.59 1.49
C GLN A 21 6.53 4.77 2.75
N ALA A 22 5.29 4.34 2.95
CA ALA A 22 4.89 3.30 3.86
C ALA A 22 4.09 2.26 3.08
N ILE A 23 4.31 0.98 3.35
CA ILE A 23 3.61 -0.11 2.67
C ILE A 23 2.95 -1.02 3.70
N ALA A 24 1.70 -1.39 3.49
CA ALA A 24 0.99 -2.39 4.30
C ALA A 24 0.39 -3.50 3.43
N LEU A 25 0.33 -4.70 3.99
CA LEU A 25 -0.46 -5.80 3.40
C LEU A 25 -1.92 -5.67 3.82
N CYS A 26 -2.81 -5.92 2.88
CA CYS A 26 -4.25 -5.90 3.07
C CYS A 26 -4.86 -7.28 2.79
N THR A 27 -5.96 -7.60 3.48
CA THR A 27 -6.86 -8.64 2.99
C THR A 27 -7.62 -8.14 1.76
N ARG A 28 -8.26 -9.06 1.03
CA ARG A 28 -9.10 -8.70 -0.12
C ARG A 28 -10.23 -7.75 0.29
N GLU A 29 -10.86 -8.00 1.44
CA GLU A 29 -11.98 -7.19 1.95
C GLU A 29 -11.53 -5.77 2.30
N GLN A 30 -10.34 -5.63 2.88
CA GLN A 30 -9.74 -4.31 3.15
C GLN A 30 -9.41 -3.59 1.85
N ALA A 31 -8.79 -4.29 0.88
CA ALA A 31 -8.48 -3.73 -0.43
C ALA A 31 -9.76 -3.24 -1.16
N GLN A 32 -10.85 -3.99 -1.10
CA GLN A 32 -12.13 -3.59 -1.69
C GLN A 32 -12.70 -2.30 -1.07
N GLN A 33 -12.49 -2.08 0.21
CA GLN A 33 -12.92 -0.84 0.87
C GLN A 33 -12.00 0.35 0.55
N LEU A 34 -10.72 0.10 0.30
CA LEU A 34 -9.71 1.14 0.07
C LEU A 34 -9.62 1.61 -1.38
N VAL A 35 -9.94 0.74 -2.36
CA VAL A 35 -9.73 1.03 -3.79
C VAL A 35 -10.49 2.27 -4.28
N GLY A 36 -11.68 2.54 -3.72
CA GLY A 36 -12.48 3.73 -4.06
C GLY A 36 -11.91 5.06 -3.56
N PHE A 37 -10.86 5.01 -2.74
CA PHE A 37 -10.22 6.17 -2.12
C PHE A 37 -8.76 6.31 -2.56
N ASP A 38 -8.40 5.72 -3.70
CA ASP A 38 -7.14 6.00 -4.36
C ASP A 38 -6.91 7.51 -4.46
N HIS A 39 -5.66 7.95 -4.29
CA HIS A 39 -5.26 9.35 -4.25
C HIS A 39 -5.90 10.20 -3.13
N HIS A 40 -6.53 9.62 -2.11
CA HIS A 40 -6.93 10.36 -0.92
C HIS A 40 -5.81 10.43 0.10
N THR A 41 -5.79 11.48 0.93
CA THR A 41 -4.83 11.60 2.00
C THR A 41 -5.27 10.86 3.26
N VAL A 42 -4.29 10.22 3.90
CA VAL A 42 -4.41 9.52 5.18
C VAL A 42 -3.19 9.84 6.04
N ARG A 43 -3.33 9.63 7.36
CA ARG A 43 -2.22 9.76 8.31
C ARG A 43 -1.68 8.40 8.71
N ILE A 44 -0.36 8.27 8.76
CA ILE A 44 0.33 7.10 9.33
C ILE A 44 1.44 7.63 10.23
N HIS A 45 1.50 7.17 11.48
CA HIS A 45 2.50 7.62 12.45
C HIS A 45 2.64 9.16 12.50
N ASN A 46 1.50 9.87 12.49
CA ASN A 46 1.40 11.32 12.48
C ASN A 46 1.97 12.04 11.22
N ARG A 47 2.21 11.30 10.12
CA ARG A 47 2.63 11.85 8.83
C ARG A 47 1.47 11.78 7.84
N LEU A 48 1.17 12.89 7.17
CA LEU A 48 0.18 12.95 6.09
C LEU A 48 0.79 12.36 4.81
N GLY A 49 0.06 11.47 4.15
CA GLY A 49 0.48 10.87 2.89
C GLY A 49 -0.70 10.54 2.00
N VAL A 50 -0.44 10.36 0.71
CA VAL A 50 -1.41 9.98 -0.31
C VAL A 50 -1.47 8.47 -0.38
N MET A 51 -2.68 7.94 -0.29
CA MET A 51 -2.97 6.53 -0.47
C MET A 51 -2.95 6.15 -1.94
N LEU A 52 -2.21 5.08 -2.28
CA LEU A 52 -2.09 4.55 -3.63
C LEU A 52 -2.50 3.07 -3.63
N THR A 53 -3.56 2.80 -4.39
CA THR A 53 -4.14 1.48 -4.66
C THR A 53 -4.15 1.17 -6.17
N TYR A 54 -3.76 2.13 -7.02
CA TYR A 54 -3.83 2.07 -8.50
C TYR A 54 -3.12 0.89 -9.18
N GLU A 55 -2.24 0.15 -8.48
CA GLU A 55 -1.64 -1.08 -9.02
C GLU A 55 -2.66 -2.24 -9.06
N TRP A 56 -3.80 -2.07 -8.41
CA TRP A 56 -4.90 -3.01 -8.50
C TRP A 56 -5.69 -2.72 -9.79
N ILE A 57 -5.35 -3.44 -10.86
CA ILE A 57 -6.31 -3.89 -11.90
C ILE A 57 -7.63 -4.25 -11.17
N PRO A 58 -8.85 -4.11 -11.77
CA PRO A 58 -10.11 -4.45 -11.09
C PRO A 58 -9.92 -5.58 -10.08
N LEU A 59 -10.18 -5.33 -8.79
CA LEU A 59 -9.71 -6.17 -7.68
C LEU A 59 -10.03 -7.67 -7.85
N GLU A 60 -11.09 -7.96 -8.61
CA GLU A 60 -11.55 -9.26 -9.06
C GLU A 60 -10.49 -10.06 -9.83
N GLU A 61 -9.67 -9.38 -10.64
CA GLU A 61 -8.60 -9.92 -11.47
C GLU A 61 -7.23 -9.90 -10.76
N HIS A 62 -7.12 -9.22 -9.62
CA HIS A 62 -5.85 -9.06 -8.91
C HIS A 62 -5.60 -10.25 -7.96
N ALA A 63 -4.51 -10.97 -8.21
CA ALA A 63 -4.02 -12.04 -7.33
C ALA A 63 -3.28 -11.44 -6.11
N PRO A 64 -3.36 -12.07 -4.92
CA PRO A 64 -2.62 -11.59 -3.75
C PRO A 64 -1.09 -11.62 -3.98
N PRO A 65 -0.31 -10.79 -3.25
CA PRO A 65 -0.73 -9.95 -2.12
C PRO A 65 -1.39 -8.62 -2.53
N PHE A 66 -2.36 -8.14 -1.73
CA PHE A 66 -2.91 -6.79 -1.86
C PHE A 66 -2.07 -5.84 -1.03
N VAL A 67 -1.52 -4.82 -1.69
CA VAL A 67 -0.53 -3.93 -1.09
C VAL A 67 -1.05 -2.51 -1.13
N LEU A 68 -1.18 -1.90 0.04
CA LEU A 68 -1.46 -0.49 0.18
C LEU A 68 -0.15 0.28 0.28
N THR A 69 0.05 1.23 -0.63
CA THR A 69 1.19 2.15 -0.56
C THR A 69 0.69 3.52 -0.10
N VAL A 70 1.41 4.14 0.84
CA VAL A 70 1.19 5.53 1.22
C VAL A 70 2.45 6.33 0.96
N VAL A 71 2.34 7.37 0.15
CA VAL A 71 3.45 8.24 -0.24
C VAL A 71 3.32 9.57 0.50
N PHE A 72 4.34 9.96 1.25
CA PHE A 72 4.33 11.16 2.08
C PHE A 72 4.65 12.46 1.31
N ARG A 73 4.66 12.41 -0.03
CA ARG A 73 5.00 13.54 -0.89
C ARG A 73 3.73 14.11 -1.53
N HIS A 74 3.67 15.42 -1.68
CA HIS A 74 2.59 16.14 -2.38
C HIS A 74 1.18 15.90 -1.81
N ALA A 75 1.05 15.49 -0.55
CA ALA A 75 -0.24 15.16 0.05
C ALA A 75 -1.21 16.35 0.08
N ASP A 76 -0.72 17.58 0.18
CA ASP A 76 -1.55 18.78 0.35
C ASP A 76 -2.48 19.09 -0.84
N SER A 77 -2.29 18.45 -2.00
CA SER A 77 -3.11 18.64 -3.20
C SER A 77 -4.26 17.63 -3.35
N HIS A 78 -4.41 16.71 -2.39
CA HIS A 78 -5.32 15.58 -2.48
C HIS A 78 -6.47 15.67 -1.45
N PRO A 79 -7.68 15.19 -1.77
CA PRO A 79 -8.79 15.18 -0.83
C PRO A 79 -8.48 14.27 0.37
N SER A 80 -8.94 14.62 1.57
CA SER A 80 -8.84 13.75 2.73
C SER A 80 -9.76 12.54 2.61
N ALA A 81 -9.27 11.37 2.98
CA ALA A 81 -10.12 10.19 3.10
C ALA A 81 -11.15 10.38 4.24
N PRO A 82 -12.35 9.78 4.15
CA PRO A 82 -13.30 9.75 5.25
C PRO A 82 -12.72 9.11 6.52
N ALA A 83 -13.31 9.43 7.68
CA ALA A 83 -12.83 8.95 8.98
C ALA A 83 -12.85 7.41 9.10
N GLU A 84 -13.80 6.76 8.45
CA GLU A 84 -13.92 5.30 8.39
C GLU A 84 -12.71 4.68 7.67
N ILE A 85 -12.25 5.33 6.60
CA ILE A 85 -11.08 4.90 5.83
C ILE A 85 -9.80 5.16 6.61
N GLN A 86 -9.70 6.31 7.29
CA GLN A 86 -8.59 6.56 8.21
C GLN A 86 -8.52 5.48 9.30
N SER A 87 -9.66 5.10 9.90
CA SER A 87 -9.73 4.06 10.94
C SER A 87 -9.30 2.69 10.40
N LEU A 88 -9.65 2.37 9.15
CA LEU A 88 -9.20 1.16 8.47
C LEU A 88 -7.68 1.17 8.28
N VAL A 89 -7.12 2.31 7.84
CA VAL A 89 -5.67 2.51 7.67
C VAL A 89 -4.93 2.42 9.00
N ASP A 90 -5.47 3.00 10.08
CA ASP A 90 -4.87 2.94 11.42
C ASP A 90 -4.74 1.49 11.95
N GLY A 91 -5.62 0.59 11.48
CA GLY A 91 -5.57 -0.84 11.81
C GLY A 91 -4.53 -1.64 11.02
N LEU A 92 -3.92 -1.06 9.98
CA LEU A 92 -2.94 -1.74 9.14
C LEU A 92 -1.54 -1.69 9.75
N ARG A 93 -0.75 -2.73 9.47
CA ARG A 93 0.66 -2.80 9.88
C ARG A 93 1.55 -2.29 8.75
N PHE A 94 1.91 -1.01 8.83
CA PHE A 94 2.81 -0.40 7.86
C PHE A 94 4.27 -0.73 8.13
N GLN A 95 4.98 -1.03 7.05
CA GLN A 95 6.43 -1.06 6.99
C GLN A 95 6.92 0.25 6.38
N ILE A 96 7.90 0.87 7.03
CA ILE A 96 8.60 2.07 6.56
C ILE A 96 10.08 1.73 6.53
N ARG A 97 10.81 2.22 5.52
CA ARG A 97 12.26 2.05 5.45
C ARG A 97 12.93 2.63 6.71
N GLY A 98 13.70 1.80 7.43
CA GLY A 98 14.43 2.19 8.63
C GLY A 98 13.74 1.88 9.96
N GLN A 99 12.53 1.32 9.97
CA GLN A 99 11.99 0.70 11.19
C GLN A 99 12.61 -0.69 11.39
N ALA A 100 13.16 -0.93 12.58
CA ALA A 100 13.55 -2.27 13.02
C ALA A 100 12.29 -3.16 13.06
N ARG A 101 12.45 -4.41 12.62
CA ARG A 101 11.42 -5.44 12.63
C ARG A 101 10.98 -5.79 14.06
#